data_AF-A0A563U1F6-F1
#
_entry.id   AF-A0A563U1F6-F1
#
_cell.length_a   1.000
_cell.length_b   1.000
_cell.length_c   1.000
_cell.angle_alpha   90.00
_cell.angle_beta   90.00
_cell.angle_gamma   90.00
#
_symmetry.space_group_name_H-M   'P 1'
#
loop_
_entity.id
_entity.type
_entity.pdbx_description
1 polymer ?
#
loop_
_entity_poly.entity_id
_entity_poly.type
_entity_poly.pdbx_seq_one_letter_code
_entity_poly.pdbx_strand_id
1 'polypeptide(L)'
;MIKKLLLITCLLIVLKGIASADDSQKIISQVQKVTLFLNGAQVTRTALTTIPAGTSTLVFENISPNIDVQSIQVKGAGNFTILAVKHEMNYLNLQNKQKQIEGLQADQKKLHDKMTLLNASLNINQEEYNMLVKNQTITGQNANLDVLKLKQALDFQTARLTENKKKEQAINDQISELNKQLQRYDKQIADILKSKGNSDATSDILVTVSAKAPVQSAFKLTYLVNNASWYPTYDIRAKDVNSPISISYKANVTQQSGEDWKNIKLTLSTGNPTISGSKPELKPYFLNYNMYYAGQQSSITRVQGNVADNQSVLPGVSVKVKGTSIGTVTDAGGNYSLQIPNAGAILQYNFLGYEQQERPVTSAVMNISLQPSANQLNEVVVAAYSSERIEKSLQGKAAGMTIQIRGNSSAASNPVEVQQTENQTNVEFNIANPYSIPSDGKQYSVAINDIDTKASYQYYSAPKLSTDVFLTAQLTDWNKYNFLSGEANLFFEGTFIGKSLIDVNATNDTLNLSLGVDKNIIVTRTLQKDLTEKQALSSNRKETRDWLISIKNRKSQPVDLLIEDQIPVSQNSGIEVDQQEVSGGKLDKETGKLSYAINLNSQDEKKLRIKYQVKYPKNSGVIVQ
;
A
#
# COMPACT_ATOMS: atom_id res chain seq x y z
N MET A 1 39.01 64.20 37.94
CA MET A 1 39.97 63.08 37.86
C MET A 1 39.21 61.75 37.85
N ILE A 2 38.33 61.52 36.87
CA ILE A 2 37.45 60.34 36.78
C ILE A 2 37.48 59.85 35.33
N LYS A 3 38.34 58.88 35.01
CA LYS A 3 38.46 58.19 33.71
C LYS A 3 39.47 57.04 33.80
N LYS A 4 39.19 56.00 34.63
CA LYS A 4 39.99 54.75 34.67
C LYS A 4 39.35 53.58 35.45
N LEU A 5 38.02 53.45 35.44
CA LEU A 5 37.34 52.31 36.09
C LEU A 5 36.05 51.88 35.36
N LEU A 6 36.16 51.61 34.05
CA LEU A 6 35.05 51.13 33.22
C LEU A 6 35.56 50.40 31.97
N LEU A 7 36.43 49.40 32.19
CA LEU A 7 36.97 48.57 31.09
C LEU A 7 37.33 47.12 31.50
N ILE A 8 36.68 46.56 32.54
CA ILE A 8 36.81 45.13 32.92
C ILE A 8 35.43 44.56 33.27
N THR A 9 34.46 44.65 32.36
CA THR A 9 33.14 43.98 32.50
C THR A 9 32.44 43.74 31.16
N CYS A 10 33.18 43.32 30.12
CA CYS A 10 32.59 42.91 28.84
C CYS A 10 33.46 41.87 28.09
N LEU A 11 33.89 40.82 28.79
CA LEU A 11 34.58 39.68 28.19
C LEU A 11 34.03 38.35 28.73
N LEU A 12 32.71 38.18 28.62
CA LEU A 12 31.99 36.95 28.96
C LEU A 12 30.94 36.63 27.87
N ILE A 13 31.40 36.62 26.62
CA ILE A 13 30.60 36.21 25.46
C ILE A 13 31.41 35.20 24.63
N VAL A 14 30.95 33.94 24.68
CA VAL A 14 31.21 32.86 23.70
C VAL A 14 32.67 32.44 23.52
N LEU A 15 33.19 31.72 24.52
CA LEU A 15 34.03 30.53 24.27
C LEU A 15 33.11 29.34 23.97
N LYS A 16 32.53 29.31 22.76
CA LYS A 16 32.17 28.01 22.16
C LYS A 16 33.48 27.37 21.74
N GLY A 17 33.68 26.10 22.12
CA GLY A 17 34.94 25.40 21.89
C GLY A 17 35.36 25.47 20.42
N ILE A 18 36.66 25.67 20.19
CA ILE A 18 37.26 25.46 18.88
C ILE A 18 37.13 23.96 18.61
N ALA A 19 36.14 23.57 17.81
CA ALA A 19 36.02 22.21 17.32
C ALA A 19 37.26 21.91 16.46
N SER A 20 38.08 20.96 16.91
CA SER A 20 39.25 20.50 16.16
C SER A 20 38.82 19.89 14.82
N ALA A 21 39.69 19.99 13.81
CA ALA A 21 39.48 19.52 12.43
C ALA A 21 39.44 17.97 12.27
N ASP A 22 39.08 17.25 13.33
CA ASP A 22 38.99 15.79 13.43
C ASP A 22 37.71 15.32 14.15
N ASP A 23 36.92 16.24 14.72
CA ASP A 23 35.73 15.89 15.51
C ASP A 23 34.45 15.90 14.65
N SER A 24 33.57 14.92 14.85
CA SER A 24 32.38 14.74 14.00
C SER A 24 31.25 15.69 14.41
N GLN A 25 30.83 16.57 13.50
CA GLN A 25 29.78 17.56 13.78
C GLN A 25 28.40 17.02 13.40
N LYS A 26 27.55 16.74 14.40
CA LYS A 26 26.15 16.33 14.19
C LYS A 26 25.30 17.47 13.64
N ILE A 27 24.57 17.22 12.55
CA ILE A 27 23.73 18.18 11.84
C ILE A 27 22.29 17.70 11.78
N ILE A 28 21.38 18.47 12.38
CA ILE A 28 19.93 18.25 12.23
C ILE A 28 19.50 18.80 10.87
N SER A 29 18.84 17.95 10.08
CA SER A 29 18.27 18.31 8.78
C SER A 29 16.78 18.01 8.72
N GLN A 30 16.03 18.82 7.98
CA GLN A 30 14.57 18.71 7.87
C GLN A 30 14.17 18.38 6.43
N VAL A 31 13.16 17.50 6.27
CA VAL A 31 12.53 17.27 4.95
C VAL A 31 11.79 18.55 4.53
N GLN A 32 12.05 19.01 3.30
CA GLN A 32 11.43 20.22 2.75
C GLN A 32 10.51 19.90 1.56
N LYS A 33 10.95 19.00 0.67
CA LYS A 33 10.19 18.55 -0.50
C LYS A 33 10.24 17.03 -0.60
N VAL A 34 9.13 16.43 -1.03
CA VAL A 34 9.07 15.03 -1.45
C VAL A 34 8.48 14.98 -2.86
N THR A 35 9.16 14.31 -3.78
CA THR A 35 8.57 13.87 -5.05
C THR A 35 8.21 12.39 -4.91
N LEU A 36 6.94 12.07 -4.91
CA LEU A 36 6.42 10.71 -4.75
C LEU A 36 6.17 10.10 -6.13
N PHE A 37 6.66 8.88 -6.36
CA PHE A 37 6.51 8.16 -7.61
C PHE A 37 5.48 7.03 -7.47
N LEU A 38 5.10 6.41 -8.59
CA LEU A 38 4.27 5.19 -8.57
C LEU A 38 4.95 4.04 -7.78
N ASN A 39 6.29 4.06 -7.69
CA ASN A 39 7.08 3.22 -6.81
C ASN A 39 8.32 3.99 -6.31
N GLY A 40 8.43 4.15 -5.00
CA GLY A 40 9.46 4.95 -4.32
C GLY A 40 9.11 6.44 -4.17
N ALA A 41 9.93 7.16 -3.40
CA ALA A 41 9.88 8.62 -3.32
C ALA A 41 11.27 9.23 -3.32
N GLN A 42 11.46 10.40 -3.92
CA GLN A 42 12.64 11.23 -3.74
C GLN A 42 12.42 12.23 -2.61
N VAL A 43 13.14 12.06 -1.51
CA VAL A 43 13.11 12.96 -0.36
C VAL A 43 14.20 14.02 -0.54
N THR A 44 13.87 15.27 -0.29
CA THR A 44 14.83 16.39 -0.25
C THR A 44 14.85 17.00 1.14
N ARG A 45 16.01 16.92 1.80
CA ARG A 45 16.27 17.57 3.08
C ARG A 45 17.10 18.84 2.91
N THR A 46 16.94 19.77 3.84
CA THR A 46 17.78 20.96 3.97
C THR A 46 18.32 21.11 5.39
N ALA A 47 19.53 21.65 5.50
CA ALA A 47 20.14 22.09 6.75
C ALA A 47 20.99 23.34 6.52
N LEU A 48 21.15 24.17 7.55
CA LEU A 48 22.07 25.31 7.55
C LEU A 48 23.10 25.07 8.65
N THR A 49 24.39 25.08 8.30
CA THR A 49 25.48 24.87 9.28
C THR A 49 26.69 25.74 8.97
N THR A 50 27.57 25.89 9.95
CA THR A 50 28.90 26.48 9.77
C THR A 50 29.92 25.34 9.71
N ILE A 51 30.71 25.33 8.66
CA ILE A 51 31.85 24.44 8.44
C ILE A 51 33.09 25.13 9.05
N PRO A 52 33.88 24.46 9.90
CA PRO A 52 35.14 25.01 10.42
C PRO A 52 36.23 25.08 9.32
N ALA A 53 37.32 25.79 9.58
CA ALA A 53 38.50 25.72 8.72
C ALA A 53 39.24 24.38 8.91
N GLY A 54 39.82 23.86 7.83
CA GLY A 54 40.41 22.52 7.79
C GLY A 54 39.45 21.48 7.23
N THR A 55 39.72 20.21 7.52
CA THR A 55 38.82 19.09 7.22
C THR A 55 37.81 18.92 8.37
N SER A 56 36.62 18.43 8.09
CA SER A 56 35.63 18.05 9.11
C SER A 56 34.62 17.05 8.54
N THR A 57 33.98 16.26 9.41
CA THR A 57 32.92 15.32 8.99
C THR A 57 31.59 15.78 9.57
N LEU A 58 30.64 16.09 8.69
CA LEU A 58 29.28 16.50 9.03
C LEU A 58 28.37 15.26 9.04
N VAL A 59 27.74 14.95 10.17
CA VAL A 59 26.90 13.76 10.34
C VAL A 59 25.43 14.18 10.31
N PHE A 60 24.73 13.85 9.23
CA PHE A 60 23.30 14.11 9.08
C PHE A 60 22.50 12.92 9.63
N GLU A 61 21.99 13.07 10.85
CA GLU A 61 21.31 11.99 11.60
C GLU A 61 19.81 11.91 11.33
N ASN A 62 19.19 10.79 11.72
CA ASN A 62 17.74 10.54 11.65
C ASN A 62 17.17 10.61 10.22
N ILE A 63 17.91 10.06 9.27
CA ILE A 63 17.48 9.87 7.88
C ILE A 63 16.75 8.53 7.75
N SER A 64 15.88 8.40 6.74
CA SER A 64 15.22 7.13 6.41
C SER A 64 16.21 5.95 6.40
N PRO A 65 15.87 4.82 7.05
CA PRO A 65 16.63 3.57 6.92
C PRO A 65 16.39 2.86 5.58
N ASN A 66 15.34 3.22 4.83
CA ASN A 66 14.93 2.58 3.58
C ASN A 66 15.49 3.29 2.33
N ILE A 67 16.62 3.99 2.45
CA ILE A 67 17.23 4.73 1.33
C ILE A 67 17.87 3.80 0.30
N ASP A 68 17.75 4.17 -0.98
CA ASP A 68 18.69 3.65 -1.99
C ASP A 68 20.03 4.39 -1.82
N VAL A 69 21.03 3.72 -1.26
CA VAL A 69 22.36 4.29 -0.97
C VAL A 69 23.03 4.84 -2.24
N GLN A 70 22.75 4.29 -3.42
CA GLN A 70 23.32 4.76 -4.69
C GLN A 70 22.66 6.06 -5.20
N SER A 71 21.52 6.43 -4.64
CA SER A 71 20.79 7.65 -5.01
C SER A 71 21.20 8.90 -4.21
N ILE A 72 22.06 8.75 -3.20
CA ILE A 72 22.42 9.85 -2.29
C ILE A 72 23.17 10.95 -3.05
N GLN A 73 22.61 12.15 -3.03
CA GLN A 73 23.23 13.37 -3.54
C GLN A 73 23.32 14.41 -2.44
N VAL A 74 24.52 14.95 -2.23
CA VAL A 74 24.76 16.06 -1.30
C VAL A 74 25.22 17.27 -2.10
N LYS A 75 24.55 18.40 -1.90
CA LYS A 75 24.95 19.71 -2.43
C LYS A 75 25.07 20.70 -1.28
N GLY A 76 26.00 21.63 -1.37
CA GLY A 76 26.07 22.77 -0.45
C GLY A 76 26.68 23.98 -1.15
N ALA A 77 26.36 25.17 -0.66
CA ALA A 77 26.78 26.43 -1.26
C ALA A 77 27.81 27.15 -0.37
N GLY A 78 28.99 27.47 -0.92
CA GLY A 78 30.05 28.16 -0.20
C GLY A 78 31.44 27.83 -0.75
N ASN A 79 32.48 28.42 -0.16
CA ASN A 79 33.88 28.21 -0.55
C ASN A 79 34.51 27.04 0.22
N PHE A 80 34.06 25.82 -0.07
CA PHE A 80 34.54 24.56 0.51
C PHE A 80 34.40 23.42 -0.51
N THR A 81 35.05 22.29 -0.25
CA THR A 81 35.00 21.07 -1.08
C THR A 81 34.35 19.94 -0.30
N ILE A 82 33.43 19.19 -0.91
CA ILE A 82 32.98 17.89 -0.39
C ILE A 82 33.99 16.84 -0.86
N LEU A 83 34.62 16.14 0.09
CA LEU A 83 35.66 15.14 -0.16
C LEU A 83 35.08 13.72 -0.25
N ALA A 84 34.10 13.40 0.61
CA ALA A 84 33.46 12.09 0.65
C ALA A 84 32.02 12.19 1.17
N VAL A 85 31.19 11.22 0.76
CA VAL A 85 29.86 10.96 1.32
C VAL A 85 29.79 9.47 1.65
N LYS A 86 29.47 9.14 2.90
CA LYS A 86 29.33 7.77 3.41
C LYS A 86 27.96 7.62 4.07
N HIS A 87 27.37 6.43 3.96
CA HIS A 87 26.17 6.02 4.69
C HIS A 87 26.54 5.06 5.82
N GLU A 88 25.90 5.21 6.98
CA GLU A 88 25.98 4.29 8.10
C GLU A 88 24.58 4.07 8.71
N MET A 89 24.35 2.89 9.28
CA MET A 89 23.11 2.56 9.98
C MET A 89 23.27 2.83 11.49
N ASN A 90 22.34 3.58 12.06
CA ASN A 90 22.33 4.02 13.44
C ASN A 90 21.24 3.30 14.25
N TYR A 91 21.67 2.45 15.16
CA TYR A 91 20.82 1.57 15.98
C TYR A 91 20.51 2.13 17.38
N LEU A 92 20.90 3.38 17.69
CA LEU A 92 20.72 3.95 19.05
C LEU A 92 19.25 4.13 19.46
N ASN A 93 18.34 4.25 18.48
CA ASN A 93 16.91 4.40 18.73
C ASN A 93 16.28 3.13 19.34
N LEU A 94 16.72 1.94 18.92
CA LEU A 94 16.37 0.64 19.55
C LEU A 94 16.65 0.65 21.06
N GLN A 95 17.84 1.10 21.46
CA GLN A 95 18.26 1.11 22.87
C GLN A 95 17.39 2.06 23.72
N ASN A 96 16.92 3.17 23.15
CA ASN A 96 16.04 4.11 23.84
C ASN A 96 14.61 3.58 24.00
N LYS A 97 14.04 2.91 22.97
CA LYS A 97 12.75 2.22 23.10
C LYS A 97 12.81 1.07 24.10
N GLN A 98 13.90 0.30 24.11
CA GLN A 98 14.11 -0.80 25.05
C GLN A 98 14.06 -0.30 26.50
N LYS A 99 14.75 0.81 26.83
CA LYS A 99 14.67 1.46 28.15
C LYS A 99 13.26 1.95 28.52
N GLN A 100 12.46 2.38 27.54
CA GLN A 100 11.06 2.77 27.79
C GLN A 100 10.19 1.54 28.11
N ILE A 101 10.37 0.44 27.39
CA ILE A 101 9.66 -0.83 27.66
C ILE A 101 10.04 -1.37 29.04
N GLU A 102 11.33 -1.39 29.38
CA GLU A 102 11.83 -1.79 30.70
C GLU A 102 11.23 -0.95 31.83
N GLY A 103 11.12 0.38 31.63
CA GLY A 103 10.45 1.28 32.58
C GLY A 103 8.97 0.94 32.79
N LEU A 104 8.22 0.73 31.69
CA LEU A 104 6.80 0.35 31.76
C LEU A 104 6.60 -1.02 32.41
N GLN A 105 7.45 -2.00 32.10
CA GLN A 105 7.43 -3.33 32.73
C GLN A 105 7.75 -3.27 34.23
N ALA A 106 8.69 -2.42 34.64
CA ALA A 106 8.98 -2.20 36.06
C ALA A 106 7.78 -1.59 36.82
N ASP A 107 6.99 -0.72 36.17
CA ASP A 107 5.76 -0.19 36.74
C ASP A 107 4.59 -1.20 36.73
N GLN A 108 4.46 -2.03 35.69
CA GLN A 108 3.53 -3.17 35.69
C GLN A 108 3.81 -4.12 36.86
N LYS A 109 5.09 -4.45 37.12
CA LYS A 109 5.48 -5.27 38.27
C LYS A 109 5.00 -4.67 39.59
N LYS A 110 5.18 -3.36 39.82
CA LYS A 110 4.70 -2.68 41.04
C LYS A 110 3.17 -2.76 41.21
N LEU A 111 2.40 -2.73 40.12
CA LEU A 111 0.94 -2.91 40.17
C LEU A 111 0.58 -4.37 40.51
N HIS A 112 1.26 -5.34 39.90
CA HIS A 112 1.06 -6.76 40.19
C HIS A 112 1.40 -7.11 41.65
N ASP A 113 2.53 -6.62 42.17
CA ASP A 113 2.93 -6.81 43.57
C ASP A 113 1.84 -6.26 44.54
N LYS A 114 1.21 -5.12 44.23
CA LYS A 114 0.07 -4.57 44.99
C LYS A 114 -1.18 -5.45 44.89
N MET A 115 -1.52 -5.94 43.70
CA MET A 115 -2.66 -6.85 43.51
C MET A 115 -2.48 -8.15 44.30
N THR A 116 -1.27 -8.68 44.38
CA THR A 116 -0.95 -9.87 45.19
C THR A 116 -1.23 -9.65 46.68
N LEU A 117 -0.85 -8.49 47.23
CA LEU A 117 -1.16 -8.12 48.62
C LEU A 117 -2.67 -7.93 48.87
N LEU A 118 -3.39 -7.36 47.91
CA LEU A 118 -4.84 -7.20 47.99
C LEU A 118 -5.58 -8.53 47.89
N ASN A 119 -5.16 -9.45 47.01
CA ASN A 119 -5.70 -10.81 46.92
C ASN A 119 -5.42 -11.62 48.19
N ALA A 120 -4.24 -11.46 48.82
CA ALA A 120 -3.97 -12.07 50.13
C ALA A 120 -4.92 -11.52 51.22
N SER A 121 -5.18 -10.21 51.20
CA SER A 121 -6.14 -9.57 52.11
C SER A 121 -7.60 -10.03 51.86
N LEU A 122 -7.98 -10.24 50.60
CA LEU A 122 -9.28 -10.79 50.20
C LEU A 122 -9.44 -12.23 50.74
N ASN A 123 -8.40 -13.06 50.64
CA ASN A 123 -8.40 -14.42 51.16
C ASN A 123 -8.54 -14.45 52.70
N ILE A 124 -7.80 -13.60 53.42
CA ILE A 124 -7.94 -13.45 54.88
C ILE A 124 -9.38 -13.05 55.26
N ASN A 125 -9.96 -12.09 54.53
CA ASN A 125 -11.34 -11.65 54.74
C ASN A 125 -12.36 -12.77 54.42
N GLN A 126 -12.09 -13.62 53.43
CA GLN A 126 -12.94 -14.78 53.10
C GLN A 126 -12.87 -15.86 54.20
N GLU A 127 -11.71 -16.11 54.80
CA GLU A 127 -11.58 -17.04 55.93
C GLU A 127 -12.26 -16.52 57.20
N GLU A 128 -12.21 -15.20 57.47
CA GLU A 128 -13.00 -14.57 58.54
C GLU A 128 -14.51 -14.78 58.29
N TYR A 129 -14.99 -14.55 57.05
CA TYR A 129 -16.39 -14.80 56.66
C TYR A 129 -16.79 -16.27 56.88
N ASN A 130 -15.94 -17.21 56.42
CA ASN A 130 -16.16 -18.65 56.58
C ASN A 130 -16.27 -19.06 58.05
N MET A 131 -15.46 -18.47 58.94
CA MET A 131 -15.50 -18.70 60.38
C MET A 131 -16.79 -18.13 61.01
N LEU A 132 -17.18 -16.90 60.65
CA LEU A 132 -18.41 -16.27 61.13
C LEU A 132 -19.68 -17.03 60.72
N VAL A 133 -19.68 -17.70 59.55
CA VAL A 133 -20.80 -18.54 59.09
C VAL A 133 -20.81 -19.92 59.75
N LYS A 134 -19.66 -20.56 59.95
CA LYS A 134 -19.59 -21.89 60.60
C LYS A 134 -20.09 -21.89 62.06
N ASN A 135 -20.03 -20.75 62.74
CA ASN A 135 -20.51 -20.59 64.12
C ASN A 135 -22.05 -20.41 64.24
N GLN A 136 -22.84 -20.72 63.21
CA GLN A 136 -24.31 -20.59 63.20
C GLN A 136 -25.06 -21.75 63.90
N THR A 137 -24.42 -22.88 64.15
CA THR A 137 -25.05 -24.07 64.76
C THR A 137 -25.14 -23.97 66.29
N ILE A 138 -26.26 -23.48 66.81
CA ILE A 138 -26.62 -23.57 68.24
C ILE A 138 -27.23 -24.95 68.51
N THR A 139 -26.40 -26.00 68.53
CA THR A 139 -26.84 -27.38 68.84
C THR A 139 -26.42 -27.79 70.26
N GLY A 140 -27.23 -27.39 71.24
CA GLY A 140 -27.14 -27.88 72.62
C GLY A 140 -28.50 -28.39 73.10
N GLN A 141 -28.62 -29.69 73.37
CA GLN A 141 -29.90 -30.36 73.71
C GLN A 141 -30.54 -29.96 75.06
N ASN A 142 -30.00 -28.94 75.76
CA ASN A 142 -30.57 -28.36 76.99
C ASN A 142 -30.34 -26.83 77.06
N ALA A 143 -30.44 -26.13 75.94
CA ALA A 143 -30.37 -24.67 75.93
C ALA A 143 -31.74 -24.05 76.27
N ASN A 144 -31.87 -23.48 77.47
CA ASN A 144 -32.98 -22.57 77.79
C ASN A 144 -32.69 -21.24 77.07
N LEU A 145 -33.20 -21.10 75.84
CA LEU A 145 -32.82 -20.04 74.90
C LEU A 145 -33.39 -18.67 75.31
N ASP A 146 -32.55 -17.86 75.94
CA ASP A 146 -32.81 -16.44 76.18
C ASP A 146 -32.86 -15.68 74.84
N VAL A 147 -34.08 -15.31 74.44
CA VAL A 147 -34.39 -14.61 73.18
C VAL A 147 -33.60 -13.30 73.04
N LEU A 148 -33.30 -12.62 74.15
CA LEU A 148 -32.55 -11.36 74.12
C LEU A 148 -31.08 -11.59 73.74
N LYS A 149 -30.46 -12.64 74.30
CA LYS A 149 -29.07 -13.04 73.97
C LYS A 149 -28.95 -13.57 72.55
N LEU A 150 -29.93 -14.35 72.09
CA LEU A 150 -29.99 -14.81 70.70
C LEU A 150 -30.06 -13.62 69.73
N LYS A 151 -30.91 -12.62 70.02
CA LYS A 151 -30.98 -11.39 69.23
C LYS A 151 -29.63 -10.65 69.21
N GLN A 152 -29.00 -10.45 70.36
CA GLN A 152 -27.69 -9.78 70.45
C GLN A 152 -26.58 -10.50 69.64
N ALA A 153 -26.58 -11.84 69.65
CA ALA A 153 -25.64 -12.62 68.85
C ALA A 153 -25.88 -12.46 67.34
N LEU A 154 -27.14 -12.48 66.90
CA LEU A 154 -27.53 -12.25 65.50
C LEU A 154 -27.24 -10.81 65.04
N ASP A 155 -27.48 -9.81 65.89
CA ASP A 155 -27.17 -8.41 65.61
C ASP A 155 -25.65 -8.21 65.44
N PHE A 156 -24.83 -8.80 66.33
CA PHE A 156 -23.37 -8.78 66.23
C PHE A 156 -22.84 -9.49 64.97
N GLN A 157 -23.39 -10.68 64.67
CA GLN A 157 -22.99 -11.45 63.49
C GLN A 157 -23.34 -10.70 62.20
N THR A 158 -24.56 -10.16 62.10
CA THR A 158 -24.99 -9.32 60.96
C THR A 158 -24.07 -8.11 60.78
N ALA A 159 -23.70 -7.43 61.87
CA ALA A 159 -22.77 -6.30 61.82
C ALA A 159 -21.39 -6.71 61.28
N ARG A 160 -20.81 -7.83 61.75
CA ARG A 160 -19.51 -8.32 61.29
C ARG A 160 -19.51 -8.82 59.85
N LEU A 161 -20.55 -9.57 59.44
CA LEU A 161 -20.71 -9.98 58.04
C LEU A 161 -20.88 -8.76 57.11
N THR A 162 -21.57 -7.71 57.56
CA THR A 162 -21.70 -6.44 56.82
C THR A 162 -20.36 -5.71 56.70
N GLU A 163 -19.57 -5.65 57.77
CA GLU A 163 -18.23 -5.05 57.75
C GLU A 163 -17.27 -5.81 56.82
N ASN A 164 -17.28 -7.15 56.92
CA ASN A 164 -16.49 -8.04 56.09
C ASN A 164 -16.85 -7.91 54.59
N LYS A 165 -18.14 -7.84 54.24
CA LYS A 165 -18.58 -7.59 52.85
C LYS A 165 -18.20 -6.19 52.34
N LYS A 166 -18.19 -5.16 53.20
CA LYS A 166 -17.68 -3.82 52.84
C LYS A 166 -16.17 -3.84 52.55
N LYS A 167 -15.38 -4.58 53.34
CA LYS A 167 -13.93 -4.77 53.09
C LYS A 167 -13.68 -5.51 51.78
N GLU A 168 -14.41 -6.60 51.54
CA GLU A 168 -14.37 -7.38 50.29
C GLU A 168 -14.62 -6.49 49.07
N GLN A 169 -15.69 -5.69 49.09
CA GLN A 169 -16.02 -4.76 48.02
C GLN A 169 -14.91 -3.71 47.80
N ALA A 170 -14.43 -3.07 48.87
CA ALA A 170 -13.37 -2.06 48.76
C ALA A 170 -12.05 -2.62 48.20
N ILE A 171 -11.68 -3.86 48.57
CA ILE A 171 -10.51 -4.56 48.02
C ILE A 171 -10.72 -4.87 46.54
N ASN A 172 -11.91 -5.36 46.15
CA ASN A 172 -12.25 -5.63 44.76
C ASN A 172 -12.25 -4.36 43.89
N ASP A 173 -12.73 -3.23 44.40
CA ASP A 173 -12.68 -1.94 43.72
C ASP A 173 -11.23 -1.46 43.49
N GLN A 174 -10.34 -1.65 44.48
CA GLN A 174 -8.91 -1.37 44.33
C GLN A 174 -8.23 -2.28 43.31
N ILE A 175 -8.52 -3.59 43.32
CA ILE A 175 -8.03 -4.54 42.32
C ILE A 175 -8.53 -4.17 40.91
N SER A 176 -9.78 -3.74 40.78
CA SER A 176 -10.37 -3.28 39.52
C SER A 176 -9.63 -2.05 38.96
N GLU A 177 -9.29 -1.07 39.79
CA GLU A 177 -8.54 0.11 39.35
C GLU A 177 -7.08 -0.21 38.98
N LEU A 178 -6.40 -1.09 39.72
CA LEU A 178 -5.05 -1.56 39.36
C LEU A 178 -5.04 -2.31 38.02
N ASN A 179 -6.07 -3.12 37.74
CA ASN A 179 -6.25 -3.77 36.44
C ASN A 179 -6.42 -2.77 35.29
N LYS A 180 -7.17 -1.68 35.48
CA LYS A 180 -7.29 -0.62 34.46
C LYS A 180 -5.95 0.07 34.18
N GLN A 181 -5.09 0.20 35.20
CA GLN A 181 -3.75 0.77 35.05
C GLN A 181 -2.81 -0.18 34.30
N LEU A 182 -2.83 -1.48 34.62
CA LEU A 182 -2.11 -2.51 33.86
C LEU A 182 -2.48 -2.47 32.36
N GLN A 183 -3.77 -2.44 32.05
CA GLN A 183 -4.26 -2.35 30.67
C GLN A 183 -3.82 -1.07 29.92
N ARG A 184 -3.48 0.02 30.61
CA ARG A 184 -2.90 1.22 29.98
C ARG A 184 -1.44 0.97 29.60
N TYR A 185 -0.66 0.37 30.49
CA TYR A 185 0.73 0.00 30.21
C TYR A 185 0.82 -1.09 29.13
N ASP A 186 -0.06 -2.08 29.11
CA ASP A 186 -0.14 -3.08 28.04
C ASP A 186 -0.36 -2.43 26.66
N LYS A 187 -1.25 -1.44 26.58
CA LYS A 187 -1.49 -0.67 25.35
C LYS A 187 -0.27 0.14 24.95
N GLN A 188 0.38 0.83 25.89
CA GLN A 188 1.59 1.62 25.59
C GLN A 188 2.75 0.74 25.11
N ILE A 189 3.00 -0.40 25.76
CA ILE A 189 4.00 -1.38 25.32
C ILE A 189 3.62 -1.93 23.94
N ALA A 190 2.37 -2.32 23.73
CA ALA A 190 1.90 -2.83 22.44
C ALA A 190 2.01 -1.80 21.32
N ASP A 191 1.77 -0.51 21.58
CA ASP A 191 1.87 0.53 20.57
C ASP A 191 3.34 0.88 20.24
N ILE A 192 4.24 0.83 21.23
CA ILE A 192 5.70 0.88 20.98
C ILE A 192 6.12 -0.31 20.10
N LEU A 193 5.69 -1.53 20.43
CA LEU A 193 6.04 -2.77 19.70
C LEU A 193 5.38 -2.89 18.31
N LYS A 194 4.22 -2.27 18.08
CA LYS A 194 3.53 -2.24 16.77
C LYS A 194 4.21 -1.31 15.76
N SER A 195 5.14 -0.46 16.18
CA SER A 195 5.87 0.43 15.27
C SER A 195 6.81 -0.28 14.26
N LYS A 196 6.84 -1.63 14.30
CA LYS A 196 7.51 -2.60 13.40
C LYS A 196 7.42 -2.38 11.87
N GLY A 197 6.62 -1.42 11.38
CA GLY A 197 6.68 -1.01 9.98
C GLY A 197 7.91 -0.17 9.65
N ASN A 198 8.41 0.59 10.63
CA ASN A 198 9.67 1.30 10.53
C ASN A 198 10.75 0.39 11.13
N SER A 199 11.78 0.03 10.36
CA SER A 199 12.98 -0.56 10.94
C SER A 199 13.50 0.40 12.00
N ASP A 200 13.71 -0.07 13.23
CA ASP A 200 14.03 0.78 14.38
C ASP A 200 15.45 1.40 14.35
N ALA A 201 16.23 1.11 13.30
CA ALA A 201 17.44 1.84 12.94
C ALA A 201 17.10 3.08 12.10
N THR A 202 17.87 4.15 12.23
CA THR A 202 17.89 5.26 11.26
C THR A 202 19.12 5.17 10.38
N SER A 203 19.14 5.89 9.25
CA SER A 203 20.39 6.15 8.53
C SER A 203 21.04 7.42 9.06
N ASP A 204 22.37 7.42 9.07
CA ASP A 204 23.19 8.62 9.16
C ASP A 204 23.97 8.79 7.84
N ILE A 205 24.06 10.03 7.35
CA ILE A 205 24.90 10.36 6.18
C ILE A 205 26.07 11.22 6.65
N LEU A 206 27.28 10.69 6.51
CA LEU A 206 28.53 11.32 6.90
C LEU A 206 29.13 12.01 5.67
N VAL A 207 29.30 13.33 5.74
CA VAL A 207 29.82 14.16 4.64
C VAL A 207 31.13 14.79 5.10
N THR A 208 32.25 14.26 4.61
CA THR A 208 33.56 14.85 4.87
C THR A 208 33.79 16.04 3.95
N VAL A 209 34.07 17.20 4.52
CA VAL A 209 34.28 18.48 3.81
C VAL A 209 35.61 19.11 4.20
N SER A 210 36.15 19.98 3.34
CA SER A 210 37.32 20.80 3.63
C SER A 210 37.11 22.26 3.22
N ALA A 211 37.43 23.18 4.11
CA ALA A 211 37.30 24.63 3.90
C ALA A 211 38.58 25.38 4.32
N LYS A 212 38.96 26.43 3.58
CA LYS A 212 40.16 27.23 3.90
C LYS A 212 39.98 28.21 5.06
N ALA A 213 38.72 28.54 5.37
CA ALA A 213 38.29 29.40 6.45
C ALA A 213 36.89 28.93 6.91
N PRO A 214 36.37 29.37 8.07
CA PRO A 214 35.02 29.01 8.47
C PRO A 214 33.97 29.54 7.47
N VAL A 215 33.04 28.70 7.02
CA VAL A 215 32.03 29.03 6.01
C VAL A 215 30.65 28.59 6.48
N GLN A 216 29.68 29.52 6.49
CA GLN A 216 28.27 29.15 6.62
C GLN A 216 27.74 28.63 5.28
N SER A 217 27.11 27.46 5.28
CA SER A 217 26.63 26.76 4.09
C SER A 217 25.23 26.20 4.31
N ALA A 218 24.37 26.41 3.32
CA ALA A 218 23.10 25.70 3.20
C ALA A 218 23.33 24.39 2.44
N PHE A 219 23.10 23.27 3.12
CA PHE A 219 23.18 21.93 2.54
C PHE A 219 21.80 21.46 2.08
N LYS A 220 21.79 20.80 0.91
CA LYS A 220 20.65 20.06 0.38
C LYS A 220 21.06 18.60 0.19
N LEU A 221 20.37 17.70 0.87
CA LEU A 221 20.48 16.26 0.67
C LEU A 221 19.30 15.79 -0.16
N THR A 222 19.53 14.92 -1.12
CA THR A 222 18.50 14.31 -1.95
C THR A 222 18.79 12.82 -2.06
N TYR A 223 17.78 11.98 -1.83
CA TYR A 223 17.89 10.52 -1.91
C TYR A 223 16.53 9.92 -2.25
N LEU A 224 16.52 8.73 -2.82
CA LEU A 224 15.35 7.89 -3.00
C LEU A 224 15.13 7.05 -1.75
N VAL A 225 13.86 6.88 -1.36
CA VAL A 225 13.40 5.92 -0.36
C VAL A 225 12.48 4.90 -1.01
N ASN A 226 12.61 3.66 -0.56
CA ASN A 226 11.67 2.58 -0.86
C ASN A 226 10.44 2.68 0.08
N ASN A 227 9.47 1.78 -0.12
CA ASN A 227 8.26 1.67 0.71
C ASN A 227 7.39 2.93 0.76
N ALA A 228 7.41 3.72 -0.31
CA ALA A 228 6.49 4.83 -0.53
C ALA A 228 5.94 4.73 -1.96
N SER A 229 4.67 5.05 -2.16
CA SER A 229 4.07 5.09 -3.49
C SER A 229 2.81 5.96 -3.53
N TRP A 230 2.37 6.28 -4.74
CA TRP A 230 1.01 6.75 -4.97
C TRP A 230 0.35 6.02 -6.13
N TYR A 231 -0.98 6.02 -6.15
CA TYR A 231 -1.75 5.58 -7.30
C TYR A 231 -2.96 6.50 -7.55
N PRO A 232 -3.37 6.70 -8.82
CA PRO A 232 -4.51 7.53 -9.19
C PRO A 232 -5.83 6.84 -8.80
N THR A 233 -6.80 7.64 -8.32
CA THR A 233 -8.20 7.25 -8.19
C THR A 233 -9.13 8.40 -8.52
N TYR A 234 -10.36 8.06 -8.93
CA TYR A 234 -11.35 9.02 -9.39
C TYR A 234 -12.67 8.83 -8.65
N ASP A 235 -13.36 9.92 -8.32
CA ASP A 235 -14.80 9.87 -8.09
C ASP A 235 -15.49 10.58 -9.26
N ILE A 236 -16.28 9.84 -10.02
CA ILE A 236 -16.94 10.32 -11.23
C ILE A 236 -18.44 10.41 -10.94
N ARG A 237 -19.02 11.60 -11.12
CA ARG A 237 -20.42 11.89 -10.83
C ARG A 237 -21.12 12.46 -12.05
N ALA A 238 -22.16 11.77 -12.49
CA ALA A 238 -23.12 12.29 -13.46
C ALA A 238 -24.45 12.55 -12.73
N LYS A 239 -24.98 13.78 -12.84
CA LYS A 239 -26.25 14.15 -12.20
C LYS A 239 -27.45 13.54 -12.94
N ASP A 240 -27.42 13.63 -14.25
CA ASP A 240 -28.42 13.15 -15.21
C ASP A 240 -27.76 13.08 -16.61
N VAL A 241 -28.46 12.51 -17.61
CA VAL A 241 -27.94 12.33 -18.98
C VAL A 241 -27.85 13.61 -19.83
N ASN A 242 -28.20 14.77 -19.27
CA ASN A 242 -28.11 16.07 -19.96
C ASN A 242 -27.04 16.98 -19.32
N SER A 243 -26.55 16.61 -18.14
CA SER A 243 -25.57 17.38 -17.37
C SER A 243 -24.13 17.00 -17.71
N PRO A 244 -23.16 17.93 -17.54
CA PRO A 244 -21.73 17.59 -17.49
C PRO A 244 -21.44 16.50 -16.46
N ILE A 245 -20.31 15.81 -16.66
CA ILE A 245 -19.78 14.83 -15.71
C ILE A 245 -18.69 15.51 -14.86
N SER A 246 -18.80 15.38 -13.54
CA SER A 246 -17.81 15.87 -12.59
C SER A 246 -16.83 14.75 -12.25
N ILE A 247 -15.53 14.99 -12.41
CA ILE A 247 -14.45 14.04 -12.13
C ILE A 247 -13.56 14.63 -11.04
N SER A 248 -13.58 14.05 -9.85
CA SER A 248 -12.64 14.37 -8.77
C SER A 248 -11.44 13.43 -8.86
N TYR A 249 -10.31 13.96 -9.30
CA TYR A 249 -9.05 13.25 -9.48
C TYR A 249 -8.19 13.35 -8.21
N LYS A 250 -7.82 12.20 -7.64
CA LYS A 250 -7.12 12.08 -6.36
C LYS A 250 -5.95 11.10 -6.47
N ALA A 251 -4.87 11.37 -5.76
CA ALA A 251 -3.86 10.36 -5.43
C ALA A 251 -4.20 9.68 -4.11
N ASN A 252 -4.05 8.36 -4.07
CA ASN A 252 -3.88 7.64 -2.82
C ASN A 252 -2.39 7.45 -2.58
N VAL A 253 -1.92 8.08 -1.51
CA VAL A 253 -0.52 8.10 -1.08
C VAL A 253 -0.34 7.15 0.10
N THR A 254 0.66 6.28 0.04
CA THR A 254 1.11 5.46 1.16
C THR A 254 2.59 5.65 1.35
N GLN A 255 3.06 5.71 2.61
CA GLN A 255 4.49 5.70 2.87
C GLN A 255 4.83 5.02 4.21
N GLN A 256 5.90 4.24 4.18
CA GLN A 256 6.51 3.55 5.30
C GLN A 256 8.05 3.64 5.18
N SER A 257 8.53 4.84 4.85
CA SER A 257 9.95 5.13 4.58
C SER A 257 10.83 5.05 5.84
N GLY A 258 10.23 5.06 7.04
CA GLY A 258 10.93 5.18 8.31
C GLY A 258 11.14 6.62 8.79
N GLU A 259 10.69 7.62 8.03
CA GLU A 259 10.69 9.03 8.44
C GLU A 259 9.32 9.69 8.23
N ASP A 260 8.89 10.53 9.18
CA ASP A 260 7.67 11.32 9.03
C ASP A 260 7.92 12.52 8.11
N TRP A 261 7.05 12.70 7.12
CA TRP A 261 7.03 13.92 6.33
C TRP A 261 6.09 14.93 6.97
N LYS A 262 6.62 16.06 7.46
CA LYS A 262 5.84 17.07 8.20
C LYS A 262 5.93 18.43 7.50
N ASN A 263 4.76 18.95 7.09
CA ASN A 263 4.62 20.25 6.43
C ASN A 263 5.51 20.41 5.17
N ILE A 264 5.58 19.38 4.32
CA ILE A 264 6.46 19.33 3.15
C ILE A 264 5.76 19.84 1.88
N LYS A 265 6.53 20.30 0.89
CA LYS A 265 6.03 20.49 -0.47
C LYS A 265 5.95 19.13 -1.17
N LEU A 266 4.74 18.70 -1.52
CA LEU A 266 4.49 17.43 -2.20
C LEU A 266 4.44 17.63 -3.72
N THR A 267 5.20 16.81 -4.45
CA THR A 267 5.04 16.62 -5.89
C THR A 267 4.68 15.16 -6.13
N LEU A 268 3.63 14.89 -6.90
CA LEU A 268 3.31 13.54 -7.38
C LEU A 268 3.88 13.41 -8.80
N SER A 269 4.57 12.33 -9.11
CA SER A 269 5.18 12.11 -10.43
C SER A 269 4.80 10.76 -10.99
N THR A 270 4.53 10.71 -12.30
CA THR A 270 4.29 9.48 -13.07
C THR A 270 5.58 8.80 -13.50
N GLY A 271 6.73 9.47 -13.34
CA GLY A 271 8.03 8.88 -13.57
C GLY A 271 8.29 7.73 -12.61
N ASN A 272 9.12 6.77 -13.02
CA ASN A 272 9.54 5.69 -12.15
C ASN A 272 11.08 5.57 -12.19
N PRO A 273 11.81 6.07 -11.17
CA PRO A 273 13.27 6.04 -11.14
C PRO A 273 13.84 4.63 -10.93
N THR A 274 13.00 3.63 -10.62
CA THR A 274 13.43 2.23 -10.45
C THR A 274 13.45 1.44 -11.76
N ILE A 275 12.87 1.96 -12.84
CA ILE A 275 12.94 1.34 -14.17
C ILE A 275 14.33 1.55 -14.76
N SER A 276 14.92 0.49 -15.33
CA SER A 276 16.22 0.57 -15.99
C SER A 276 16.18 1.49 -17.21
N GLY A 277 17.07 2.48 -17.26
CA GLY A 277 17.27 3.35 -18.43
C GLY A 277 17.92 2.65 -19.64
N SER A 278 18.18 1.34 -19.56
CA SER A 278 18.72 0.53 -20.65
C SER A 278 17.68 0.33 -21.76
N LYS A 279 17.84 1.02 -22.89
CA LYS A 279 17.05 0.77 -24.10
C LYS A 279 17.18 -0.70 -24.53
N PRO A 280 16.08 -1.44 -24.77
CA PRO A 280 16.15 -2.80 -25.30
C PRO A 280 16.71 -2.83 -26.73
N GLU A 281 17.40 -3.90 -27.08
CA GLU A 281 17.92 -4.13 -28.43
C GLU A 281 17.09 -5.22 -29.14
N LEU A 282 16.53 -4.86 -30.30
CA LEU A 282 15.81 -5.79 -31.16
C LEU A 282 16.82 -6.69 -31.88
N LYS A 283 16.87 -7.98 -31.51
CA LYS A 283 17.71 -8.97 -32.19
C LYS A 283 17.03 -9.44 -33.49
N PRO A 284 17.79 -9.73 -34.57
CA PRO A 284 17.23 -10.27 -35.81
C PRO A 284 16.42 -11.57 -35.57
N TYR A 285 15.29 -11.68 -36.26
CA TYR A 285 14.39 -12.84 -36.19
C TYR A 285 14.60 -13.75 -37.40
N PHE A 286 15.17 -14.94 -37.17
CA PHE A 286 15.55 -15.90 -38.23
C PHE A 286 14.61 -17.11 -38.25
N LEU A 287 13.59 -17.10 -39.13
CA LEU A 287 12.72 -18.26 -39.32
C LEU A 287 13.49 -19.47 -39.87
N ASN A 288 13.30 -20.64 -39.25
CA ASN A 288 13.82 -21.91 -39.73
C ASN A 288 12.84 -23.05 -39.38
N TYR A 289 12.83 -24.12 -40.19
CA TYR A 289 11.95 -25.27 -40.00
C TYR A 289 12.29 -26.01 -38.69
N ASN A 290 11.25 -26.46 -37.97
CA ASN A 290 11.33 -27.20 -36.70
C ASN A 290 12.00 -26.47 -35.52
N MET A 291 12.28 -25.16 -35.61
CA MET A 291 12.69 -24.36 -34.45
C MET A 291 11.49 -23.95 -33.58
N TYR A 292 11.34 -24.59 -32.43
CA TYR A 292 10.53 -24.05 -31.34
C TYR A 292 11.25 -22.87 -30.68
N TYR A 293 10.71 -21.67 -30.87
CA TYR A 293 11.12 -20.51 -30.09
C TYR A 293 10.57 -20.63 -28.66
N ALA A 294 11.44 -20.98 -27.70
CA ALA A 294 11.16 -20.72 -26.30
C ALA A 294 10.91 -19.21 -26.14
N GLY A 295 9.80 -18.84 -25.50
CA GLY A 295 9.42 -17.44 -25.30
C GLY A 295 10.52 -16.67 -24.58
N GLN A 296 10.64 -15.37 -24.88
CA GLN A 296 11.73 -14.51 -24.38
C GLN A 296 11.91 -14.69 -22.87
N GLN A 297 13.08 -15.21 -22.48
CA GLN A 297 13.50 -15.27 -21.10
C GLN A 297 13.63 -13.84 -20.58
N SER A 298 12.83 -13.49 -19.56
CA SER A 298 12.70 -12.13 -19.04
C SER A 298 14.06 -11.48 -18.83
N SER A 299 14.27 -10.29 -19.38
CA SER A 299 15.53 -9.56 -19.25
C SER A 299 15.69 -9.02 -17.83
N ILE A 300 16.20 -9.86 -16.94
CA ILE A 300 16.57 -9.48 -15.58
C ILE A 300 17.71 -8.46 -15.69
N THR A 301 17.44 -7.23 -15.26
CA THR A 301 18.38 -6.10 -15.27
C THR A 301 18.80 -5.66 -13.87
N ARG A 302 18.05 -6.09 -12.84
CA ARG A 302 18.41 -5.94 -11.42
C ARG A 302 18.07 -7.24 -10.70
N VAL A 303 18.97 -7.67 -9.83
CA VAL A 303 18.77 -8.81 -8.91
C VAL A 303 18.72 -8.26 -7.50
N GLN A 304 17.76 -8.73 -6.72
CA GLN A 304 17.67 -8.49 -5.29
C GLN A 304 17.66 -9.83 -4.57
N GLY A 305 17.98 -9.86 -3.29
CA GLY A 305 17.83 -11.07 -2.49
C GLY A 305 18.43 -10.95 -1.12
N ASN A 306 18.33 -12.05 -0.37
CA ASN A 306 18.89 -12.21 0.96
C ASN A 306 20.01 -13.26 0.95
N VAL A 307 21.10 -12.99 1.68
CA VAL A 307 22.18 -13.93 1.95
C VAL A 307 22.13 -14.33 3.42
N ALA A 308 22.14 -15.63 3.66
CA ALA A 308 22.13 -16.24 4.99
C ALA A 308 23.08 -17.44 5.04
N ASP A 309 23.14 -18.09 6.19
CA ASP A 309 23.60 -19.47 6.33
C ASP A 309 22.49 -20.33 6.97
N ASN A 310 22.84 -21.48 7.57
CA ASN A 310 21.89 -22.37 8.23
C ASN A 310 21.46 -21.87 9.64
N GLN A 311 22.00 -20.76 10.14
CA GLN A 311 21.82 -20.26 11.51
C GLN A 311 21.32 -18.80 11.56
N SER A 312 21.78 -17.94 10.65
CA SER A 312 21.53 -16.49 10.67
C SER A 312 21.66 -15.82 9.30
N VAL A 313 21.18 -14.58 9.17
CA VAL A 313 21.42 -13.74 8.00
C VAL A 313 22.87 -13.21 8.01
N LEU A 314 23.49 -13.08 6.83
CA LEU A 314 24.91 -12.73 6.70
C LEU A 314 25.10 -11.29 6.19
N PRO A 315 25.47 -10.34 7.07
CA PRO A 315 25.79 -8.97 6.68
C PRO A 315 27.23 -8.82 6.18
N GLY A 316 27.46 -7.90 5.24
CA GLY A 316 28.80 -7.62 4.69
C GLY A 316 29.33 -8.63 3.66
N VAL A 317 28.49 -9.55 3.16
CA VAL A 317 28.83 -10.46 2.05
C VAL A 317 29.03 -9.64 0.79
N SER A 318 30.16 -9.83 0.09
CA SER A 318 30.39 -9.19 -1.20
C SER A 318 29.69 -9.96 -2.31
N VAL A 319 28.81 -9.29 -3.05
CA VAL A 319 28.06 -9.85 -4.18
C VAL A 319 28.49 -9.14 -5.46
N LYS A 320 29.11 -9.85 -6.41
CA LYS A 320 29.68 -9.26 -7.64
C LYS A 320 29.22 -9.98 -8.90
N VAL A 321 29.05 -9.26 -10.01
CA VAL A 321 28.92 -9.88 -11.33
C VAL A 321 30.31 -10.33 -11.78
N LYS A 322 30.48 -11.64 -11.94
CA LYS A 322 31.75 -12.30 -12.29
C LYS A 322 32.37 -11.67 -13.54
N GLY A 323 33.67 -11.36 -13.46
CA GLY A 323 34.42 -10.73 -14.55
C GLY A 323 34.20 -9.22 -14.71
N THR A 324 33.50 -8.56 -13.78
CA THR A 324 33.26 -7.11 -13.81
C THR A 324 33.58 -6.45 -12.46
N SER A 325 33.64 -5.11 -12.45
CA SER A 325 33.66 -4.31 -11.22
C SER A 325 32.26 -4.06 -10.62
N ILE A 326 31.20 -4.55 -11.25
CA ILE A 326 29.81 -4.33 -10.83
C ILE A 326 29.53 -5.23 -9.62
N GLY A 327 29.30 -4.62 -8.46
CA GLY A 327 29.08 -5.35 -7.22
C GLY A 327 28.44 -4.49 -6.13
N THR A 328 28.00 -5.16 -5.08
CA THR A 328 27.38 -4.59 -3.88
C THR A 328 27.83 -5.40 -2.65
N VAL A 329 27.38 -4.99 -1.46
CA VAL A 329 27.56 -5.72 -0.20
C VAL A 329 26.20 -5.91 0.47
N THR A 330 26.03 -6.99 1.26
CA THR A 330 24.79 -7.19 2.00
C THR A 330 24.66 -6.26 3.20
N ASP A 331 23.43 -5.81 3.46
CA ASP A 331 23.08 -5.02 4.63
C ASP A 331 23.04 -5.86 5.93
N ALA A 332 22.72 -5.21 7.07
CA ALA A 332 22.62 -5.86 8.38
C ALA A 332 21.58 -6.99 8.46
N GLY A 333 20.57 -6.99 7.57
CA GLY A 333 19.57 -8.05 7.44
C GLY A 333 19.95 -9.12 6.42
N GLY A 334 21.15 -9.04 5.82
CA GLY A 334 21.62 -9.94 4.77
C GLY A 334 21.13 -9.58 3.36
N ASN A 335 20.42 -8.46 3.17
CA ASN A 335 19.82 -8.14 1.87
C ASN A 335 20.80 -7.43 0.94
N TYR A 336 20.65 -7.64 -0.37
CA TYR A 336 21.41 -6.94 -1.40
C TYR A 336 20.51 -6.56 -2.58
N SER A 337 20.94 -5.53 -3.33
CA SER A 337 20.36 -5.10 -4.59
C SER A 337 21.50 -4.77 -5.55
N LEU A 338 21.50 -5.39 -6.73
CA LEU A 338 22.58 -5.30 -7.71
C LEU A 338 22.02 -5.19 -9.12
N GLN A 339 22.38 -4.11 -9.84
CA GLN A 339 22.08 -3.99 -11.26
C GLN A 339 23.04 -4.88 -12.07
N ILE A 340 22.54 -5.56 -13.10
CA ILE A 340 23.31 -6.48 -13.92
C ILE A 340 23.25 -6.09 -15.41
N PRO A 341 24.33 -6.25 -16.18
CA PRO A 341 24.39 -5.79 -17.57
C PRO A 341 23.59 -6.67 -18.55
N ASN A 342 23.30 -7.92 -18.19
CA ASN A 342 22.47 -8.83 -18.98
C ASN A 342 21.95 -9.99 -18.09
N ALA A 343 20.87 -10.65 -18.53
CA ALA A 343 20.23 -11.74 -17.82
C ALA A 343 21.03 -13.06 -17.78
N GLY A 344 22.22 -13.12 -18.38
CA GLY A 344 23.14 -14.27 -18.32
C GLY A 344 24.32 -14.08 -17.34
N ALA A 345 24.31 -13.00 -16.54
CA ALA A 345 25.33 -12.74 -15.55
C ALA A 345 25.47 -13.88 -14.52
N ILE A 346 26.68 -14.11 -14.02
CA ILE A 346 26.95 -14.99 -12.88
C ILE A 346 27.25 -14.10 -11.67
N LEU A 347 26.50 -14.28 -10.58
CA LEU A 347 26.79 -13.62 -9.31
C LEU A 347 27.75 -14.48 -8.48
N GLN A 348 28.84 -13.86 -8.06
CA GLN A 348 29.85 -14.39 -7.15
C GLN A 348 29.59 -13.82 -5.76
N TYR A 349 29.39 -14.69 -4.78
CA TYR A 349 29.17 -14.35 -3.38
C TYR A 349 30.43 -14.73 -2.60
N ASN A 350 31.02 -13.77 -1.89
CA ASN A 350 32.24 -13.97 -1.12
C ASN A 350 32.12 -13.38 0.29
N PHE A 351 32.42 -14.18 1.31
CA PHE A 351 32.39 -13.77 2.71
C PHE A 351 33.46 -14.52 3.50
N LEU A 352 34.05 -13.87 4.50
CA LEU A 352 35.17 -14.41 5.26
C LEU A 352 34.71 -15.61 6.09
N GLY A 353 35.39 -16.76 5.94
CA GLY A 353 35.04 -18.01 6.62
C GLY A 353 33.99 -18.86 5.89
N TYR A 354 33.54 -18.47 4.70
CA TYR A 354 32.54 -19.20 3.91
C TYR A 354 33.08 -19.58 2.54
N GLU A 355 32.57 -20.69 2.00
CA GLU A 355 32.88 -21.10 0.63
C GLU A 355 32.30 -20.09 -0.37
N GLN A 356 33.15 -19.62 -1.29
CA GLN A 356 32.73 -18.72 -2.35
C GLN A 356 31.75 -19.44 -3.29
N GLN A 357 30.51 -18.95 -3.36
CA GLN A 357 29.51 -19.52 -4.26
C GLN A 357 29.34 -18.67 -5.53
N GLU A 358 29.06 -19.35 -6.65
CA GLU A 358 28.67 -18.72 -7.90
C GLU A 358 27.27 -19.20 -8.32
N ARG A 359 26.40 -18.27 -8.74
CA ARG A 359 25.06 -18.60 -9.25
C ARG A 359 24.77 -17.83 -10.54
N PRO A 360 24.36 -18.50 -11.64
CA PRO A 360 23.83 -17.80 -12.79
C PRO A 360 22.52 -17.09 -12.41
N VAL A 361 22.28 -15.91 -12.97
CA VAL A 361 21.03 -15.18 -12.74
C VAL A 361 19.88 -15.88 -13.45
N THR A 362 18.93 -16.39 -12.67
CA THR A 362 17.71 -17.07 -13.17
C THR A 362 16.41 -16.37 -12.78
N SER A 363 16.47 -15.44 -11.83
CA SER A 363 15.33 -14.69 -11.29
C SER A 363 15.76 -13.28 -10.89
N ALA A 364 14.81 -12.33 -10.88
CA ALA A 364 15.01 -10.99 -10.33
C ALA A 364 15.14 -11.00 -8.78
N VAL A 365 14.68 -12.08 -8.13
CA VAL A 365 14.88 -12.36 -6.71
C VAL A 365 15.70 -13.64 -6.56
N MET A 366 16.91 -13.54 -6.01
CA MET A 366 17.81 -14.68 -5.75
C MET A 366 18.35 -14.65 -4.32
N ASN A 367 17.73 -15.46 -3.46
CA ASN A 367 18.25 -15.71 -2.11
C ASN A 367 19.30 -16.82 -2.15
N ILE A 368 20.28 -16.78 -1.25
CA ILE A 368 21.36 -17.77 -1.20
C ILE A 368 21.74 -18.12 0.24
N SER A 369 22.08 -19.39 0.48
CA SER A 369 22.66 -19.85 1.73
C SER A 369 24.13 -20.25 1.51
N LEU A 370 25.04 -19.50 2.11
CA LEU A 370 26.48 -19.79 2.05
C LEU A 370 26.81 -20.93 3.02
N GLN A 371 27.79 -21.75 2.64
CA GLN A 371 28.27 -22.84 3.50
C GLN A 371 29.58 -22.41 4.17
N PRO A 372 29.74 -22.58 5.49
CA PRO A 372 31.00 -22.32 6.18
C PRO A 372 32.14 -23.15 5.58
N SER A 373 33.29 -22.54 5.34
CA SER A 373 34.50 -23.27 4.96
C SER A 373 35.02 -24.07 6.14
N ALA A 374 35.34 -25.35 5.93
CA ALA A 374 35.78 -26.26 6.99
C ALA A 374 37.22 -25.97 7.48
N ASN A 375 37.39 -24.92 8.28
CA ASN A 375 38.49 -24.73 9.23
C ASN A 375 38.00 -23.91 10.43
N GLN A 376 38.18 -24.45 11.64
CA GLN A 376 37.57 -23.95 12.88
C GLN A 376 38.20 -22.64 13.40
N LEU A 377 37.41 -21.87 14.14
CA LEU A 377 37.73 -21.46 15.52
C LEU A 377 36.41 -21.22 16.31
N ASN A 378 36.43 -21.49 17.62
CA ASN A 378 35.24 -21.56 18.50
C ASN A 378 34.85 -20.21 19.12
N GLU A 379 33.56 -19.99 19.44
CA GLU A 379 33.16 -19.49 20.78
C GLU A 379 31.70 -19.81 21.23
N VAL A 380 31.59 -20.61 22.31
CA VAL A 380 30.62 -20.65 23.44
C VAL A 380 29.08 -20.41 23.26
N VAL A 381 28.32 -21.53 23.32
CA VAL A 381 27.04 -21.89 24.03
C VAL A 381 26.20 -20.81 24.81
N VAL A 382 24.85 -20.86 24.98
CA VAL A 382 23.96 -21.92 25.57
C VAL A 382 22.46 -21.86 25.12
N ALA A 383 21.84 -23.05 24.93
CA ALA A 383 20.42 -23.51 24.97
C ALA A 383 19.22 -22.52 25.17
N ALA A 384 18.13 -22.56 24.37
CA ALA A 384 16.99 -23.53 24.31
C ALA A 384 16.02 -23.47 25.53
N TYR A 385 14.69 -23.39 25.37
CA TYR A 385 13.80 -24.49 24.92
C TYR A 385 12.47 -24.03 24.27
N SER A 386 11.79 -24.98 23.61
CA SER A 386 10.53 -24.85 22.85
C SER A 386 9.27 -25.34 23.57
N SER A 387 8.08 -24.86 23.16
CA SER A 387 6.89 -25.72 22.96
C SER A 387 5.86 -25.08 22.01
N GLU A 388 5.10 -25.92 21.30
CA GLU A 388 4.19 -25.54 20.21
C GLU A 388 2.72 -25.41 20.67
N ARG A 389 1.91 -24.63 19.93
CA ARG A 389 0.65 -25.16 19.33
C ARG A 389 0.01 -24.23 18.30
N ILE A 390 -0.66 -24.84 17.32
CA ILE A 390 -1.43 -24.19 16.24
C ILE A 390 -2.92 -24.59 16.39
N GLU A 391 -3.86 -23.65 16.24
CA GLU A 391 -5.03 -23.73 15.32
C GLU A 391 -6.16 -22.73 15.64
N LYS A 392 -6.63 -22.08 14.55
CA LYS A 392 -8.01 -21.65 14.20
C LYS A 392 -9.08 -21.47 15.29
N SER A 393 -9.86 -20.38 15.16
CA SER A 393 -11.21 -20.45 14.53
C SER A 393 -11.87 -19.06 14.38
N LEU A 394 -13.11 -19.04 13.90
CA LEU A 394 -13.77 -17.93 13.19
C LEU A 394 -15.00 -17.37 13.94
N GLN A 395 -15.38 -16.14 13.56
CA GLN A 395 -16.75 -15.57 13.53
C GLN A 395 -17.52 -15.31 14.84
N GLY A 396 -18.09 -14.08 14.92
CA GLY A 396 -19.11 -13.70 15.90
C GLY A 396 -19.51 -12.22 15.81
N LYS A 397 -20.58 -11.91 15.07
CA LYS A 397 -21.32 -10.62 15.19
C LYS A 397 -22.15 -10.68 16.49
N ALA A 398 -22.64 -9.61 17.14
CA ALA A 398 -22.68 -8.17 16.86
C ALA A 398 -22.42 -7.43 18.21
N ALA A 399 -22.78 -6.17 18.52
CA ALA A 399 -23.61 -5.14 17.87
C ALA A 399 -23.24 -3.73 18.43
N GLY A 400 -24.05 -2.70 18.15
CA GLY A 400 -24.20 -1.56 19.06
C GLY A 400 -23.15 -0.44 18.98
N MET A 401 -22.92 0.14 17.79
CA MET A 401 -22.34 1.49 17.69
C MET A 401 -23.20 2.38 16.79
N THR A 402 -23.99 3.25 17.43
CA THR A 402 -24.73 4.33 16.77
C THR A 402 -23.75 5.40 16.30
N ILE A 403 -23.45 5.44 15.00
CA ILE A 403 -22.71 6.55 14.41
C ILE A 403 -23.68 7.75 14.31
N GLN A 404 -23.51 8.73 15.20
CA GLN A 404 -24.16 10.03 15.04
C GLN A 404 -23.51 10.78 13.87
N ILE A 405 -24.13 10.72 12.69
CA ILE A 405 -23.78 11.59 11.57
C ILE A 405 -24.21 13.01 11.94
N ARG A 406 -23.23 13.86 12.30
CA ARG A 406 -23.47 15.27 12.65
C ARG A 406 -22.91 16.18 11.56
N GLY A 407 -23.81 16.96 10.94
CA GLY A 407 -23.45 18.21 10.27
C GLY A 407 -23.22 18.13 8.76
N ASN A 408 -24.31 18.20 7.99
CA ASN A 408 -24.25 18.55 6.58
C ASN A 408 -23.81 20.03 6.46
N SER A 409 -22.52 20.27 6.29
CA SER A 409 -21.94 21.61 6.15
C SER A 409 -21.69 21.92 4.68
N SER A 410 -22.66 22.59 4.06
CA SER A 410 -22.59 23.05 2.66
C SER A 410 -21.68 24.27 2.49
N ALA A 411 -20.43 24.17 2.96
CA ALA A 411 -19.36 25.08 2.58
C ALA A 411 -18.49 24.34 1.56
N ALA A 412 -18.55 24.76 0.30
CA ALA A 412 -17.62 24.27 -0.70
C ALA A 412 -16.20 24.61 -0.24
N SER A 413 -15.38 23.60 0.01
CA SER A 413 -13.96 23.82 0.29
C SER A 413 -13.32 24.39 -0.98
N ASN A 414 -12.47 25.40 -0.82
CA ASN A 414 -11.68 25.89 -1.95
C ASN A 414 -10.86 24.71 -2.50
N PRO A 415 -10.86 24.47 -3.82
CA PRO A 415 -10.13 23.35 -4.40
C PRO A 415 -8.63 23.48 -4.10
N VAL A 416 -7.96 22.35 -3.97
CA VAL A 416 -6.50 22.32 -3.77
C VAL A 416 -5.86 22.84 -5.05
N GLU A 417 -5.11 23.94 -4.95
CA GLU A 417 -4.35 24.43 -6.10
C GLU A 417 -3.21 23.45 -6.42
N VAL A 418 -3.16 23.00 -7.68
CA VAL A 418 -2.17 22.05 -8.17
C VAL A 418 -1.59 22.56 -9.48
N GLN A 419 -0.28 22.71 -9.53
CA GLN A 419 0.45 23.13 -10.72
C GLN A 419 0.99 21.91 -11.45
N GLN A 420 0.42 21.62 -12.63
CA GLN A 420 0.87 20.51 -13.47
C GLN A 420 2.07 20.93 -14.32
N THR A 421 3.04 20.03 -14.49
CA THR A 421 4.17 20.19 -15.41
C THR A 421 4.33 18.91 -16.23
N GLU A 422 4.22 19.03 -17.55
CA GLU A 422 4.53 17.96 -18.49
C GLU A 422 6.01 18.06 -18.89
N ASN A 423 6.77 17.00 -18.62
CA ASN A 423 8.15 16.85 -19.09
C ASN A 423 8.22 15.80 -20.21
N GLN A 424 9.37 15.67 -20.86
CA GLN A 424 9.56 14.73 -21.98
C GLN A 424 9.27 13.25 -21.66
N THR A 425 9.31 12.84 -20.39
CA THR A 425 9.19 11.44 -19.97
C THR A 425 8.26 11.20 -18.77
N ASN A 426 7.69 12.25 -18.18
CA ASN A 426 6.75 12.14 -17.06
C ASN A 426 5.86 13.39 -16.93
N VAL A 427 4.82 13.25 -16.11
CA VAL A 427 3.98 14.36 -15.63
C VAL A 427 4.24 14.53 -14.13
N GLU A 428 4.36 15.78 -13.69
CA GLU A 428 4.44 16.17 -12.28
C GLU A 428 3.23 17.00 -11.87
N PHE A 429 2.58 16.63 -10.77
CA PHE A 429 1.52 17.39 -10.11
C PHE A 429 2.10 18.01 -8.83
N ASN A 430 2.34 19.33 -8.84
CA ASN A 430 2.88 20.06 -7.70
C ASN A 430 1.74 20.58 -6.84
N ILE A 431 1.56 19.97 -5.66
CA ILE A 431 0.52 20.36 -4.71
C ILE A 431 0.94 21.65 -4.01
N ALA A 432 0.14 22.72 -4.11
CA ALA A 432 0.52 24.04 -3.60
C ALA A 432 0.53 24.09 -2.06
N ASN A 433 -0.48 23.47 -1.43
CA ASN A 433 -0.58 23.39 0.03
C ASN A 433 0.46 22.40 0.59
N PRO A 434 1.14 22.71 1.70
CA PRO A 434 2.00 21.75 2.39
C PRO A 434 1.22 20.55 2.93
N TYR A 435 1.82 19.35 2.85
CA TYR A 435 1.23 18.11 3.38
C TYR A 435 2.05 17.53 4.53
N SER A 436 1.38 16.79 5.42
CA SER A 436 2.03 15.95 6.42
C SER A 436 1.56 14.51 6.24
N ILE A 437 2.51 13.58 6.08
CA ILE A 437 2.28 12.15 5.83
C ILE A 437 3.19 11.37 6.80
N PRO A 438 2.62 10.75 7.85
CA PRO A 438 3.36 9.93 8.82
C PRO A 438 3.99 8.67 8.22
N SER A 439 4.98 8.10 8.92
CA SER A 439 5.53 6.78 8.59
C SER A 439 4.80 5.66 9.32
N ASP A 440 3.58 5.38 8.84
CA ASP A 440 2.69 4.36 9.42
C ASP A 440 2.09 3.39 8.39
N GLY A 441 2.45 3.50 7.11
CA GLY A 441 1.96 2.64 6.03
C GLY A 441 0.48 2.82 5.67
N LYS A 442 -0.23 3.79 6.27
CA LYS A 442 -1.64 4.04 5.95
C LYS A 442 -1.80 4.82 4.64
N GLN A 443 -3.01 4.72 4.10
CA GLN A 443 -3.42 5.42 2.89
C GLN A 443 -4.00 6.79 3.20
N TYR A 444 -3.43 7.81 2.55
CA TYR A 444 -3.84 9.21 2.61
C TYR A 444 -4.32 9.65 1.23
N SER A 445 -5.51 10.26 1.15
CA SER A 445 -6.01 10.80 -0.12
C SER A 445 -5.60 12.26 -0.28
N VAL A 446 -5.00 12.58 -1.44
CA VAL A 446 -4.56 13.93 -1.83
C VAL A 446 -5.33 14.32 -3.08
N ALA A 447 -6.06 15.43 -3.05
CA ALA A 447 -6.74 15.94 -4.24
C ALA A 447 -5.72 16.46 -5.26
N ILE A 448 -5.92 16.13 -6.54
CA ILE A 448 -5.11 16.58 -7.66
C ILE A 448 -5.87 17.63 -8.47
N ASN A 449 -7.12 17.34 -8.84
CA ASN A 449 -7.94 18.24 -9.64
C ASN A 449 -9.44 17.88 -9.50
N ASP A 450 -10.32 18.86 -9.67
CA ASP A 450 -11.77 18.64 -9.81
C ASP A 450 -12.20 19.22 -11.16
N ILE A 451 -12.73 18.36 -12.03
CA ILE A 451 -12.97 18.67 -13.45
C ILE A 451 -14.45 18.48 -13.77
N ASP A 452 -15.12 19.54 -14.22
CA ASP A 452 -16.40 19.44 -14.91
C ASP A 452 -16.16 19.41 -16.43
N THR A 453 -16.64 18.36 -17.10
CA THR A 453 -16.48 18.21 -18.55
C THR A 453 -17.76 17.72 -19.21
N LYS A 454 -17.95 18.07 -20.49
CA LYS A 454 -19.07 17.57 -21.28
C LYS A 454 -18.83 16.08 -21.56
N ALA A 455 -19.90 15.30 -21.45
CA ALA A 455 -19.96 13.90 -21.88
C ALA A 455 -21.21 13.70 -22.72
N SER A 456 -21.15 12.82 -23.72
CA SER A 456 -22.33 12.32 -24.42
C SER A 456 -22.75 10.98 -23.81
N TYR A 457 -24.04 10.79 -23.58
CA TYR A 457 -24.58 9.59 -22.94
C TYR A 457 -25.25 8.69 -23.97
N GLN A 458 -24.97 7.40 -23.91
CA GLN A 458 -25.55 6.39 -24.80
C GLN A 458 -25.76 5.07 -24.04
N TYR A 459 -26.86 4.39 -24.29
CA TYR A 459 -27.05 3.03 -23.80
C TYR A 459 -26.35 2.02 -24.70
N TYR A 460 -25.78 0.96 -24.13
CA TYR A 460 -25.06 -0.08 -24.83
C TYR A 460 -25.49 -1.47 -24.35
N SER A 461 -25.60 -2.42 -25.27
CA SER A 461 -25.71 -3.85 -24.93
C SER A 461 -25.06 -4.73 -25.99
N ALA A 462 -24.46 -5.84 -25.54
CA ALA A 462 -23.86 -6.85 -26.40
C ALA A 462 -24.51 -8.21 -26.10
N PRO A 463 -25.72 -8.51 -26.62
CA PRO A 463 -26.57 -9.59 -26.10
C PRO A 463 -26.02 -11.01 -26.23
N LYS A 464 -24.98 -11.20 -27.06
CA LYS A 464 -24.19 -12.43 -27.17
C LYS A 464 -23.30 -12.69 -25.93
N LEU A 465 -22.91 -11.63 -25.22
CA LEU A 465 -22.05 -11.65 -24.03
C LEU A 465 -22.86 -11.40 -22.74
N SER A 466 -23.71 -10.37 -22.74
CA SER A 466 -24.71 -10.13 -21.69
C SER A 466 -25.91 -9.39 -22.27
N THR A 467 -27.11 -9.80 -21.85
CA THR A 467 -28.38 -9.14 -22.16
C THR A 467 -28.64 -7.87 -21.34
N ASP A 468 -27.76 -7.54 -20.38
CA ASP A 468 -27.85 -6.29 -19.63
C ASP A 468 -27.63 -5.08 -20.54
N VAL A 469 -28.30 -3.96 -20.20
CA VAL A 469 -28.16 -2.69 -20.91
C VAL A 469 -27.46 -1.68 -20.01
N PHE A 470 -26.28 -1.26 -20.43
CA PHE A 470 -25.42 -0.34 -19.68
C PHE A 470 -25.67 1.09 -20.16
N LEU A 471 -25.87 2.04 -19.24
CA LEU A 471 -25.69 3.45 -19.55
C LEU A 471 -24.19 3.72 -19.67
N THR A 472 -23.75 4.44 -20.70
CA THR A 472 -22.35 4.84 -20.88
C THR A 472 -22.23 6.35 -21.04
N ALA A 473 -21.20 6.94 -20.44
CA ALA A 473 -20.78 8.32 -20.70
C ALA A 473 -19.50 8.28 -21.55
N GLN A 474 -19.46 9.10 -22.59
CA GLN A 474 -18.39 9.16 -23.58
C GLN A 474 -17.72 10.53 -23.51
N LEU A 475 -16.40 10.57 -23.34
CA LEU A 475 -15.60 11.79 -23.23
C LEU A 475 -14.58 11.83 -24.37
N THR A 476 -14.66 12.82 -25.26
CA THR A 476 -13.76 12.96 -26.44
C THR A 476 -12.48 13.74 -26.14
N ASP A 477 -12.56 14.73 -25.23
CA ASP A 477 -11.45 15.66 -24.97
C ASP A 477 -10.70 15.31 -23.68
N TRP A 478 -10.62 14.03 -23.33
CA TRP A 478 -10.13 13.60 -22.02
C TRP A 478 -8.60 13.74 -21.87
N ASN A 479 -7.85 13.62 -22.97
CA ASN A 479 -6.38 13.66 -22.99
C ASN A 479 -5.80 14.93 -22.35
N LYS A 480 -6.44 16.10 -22.51
CA LYS A 480 -5.97 17.39 -21.96
C LYS A 480 -5.91 17.44 -20.43
N TYR A 481 -6.59 16.51 -19.74
CA TYR A 481 -6.60 16.42 -18.29
C TYR A 481 -5.50 15.51 -17.72
N ASN A 482 -4.69 14.88 -18.58
CA ASN A 482 -3.58 14.01 -18.19
C ASN A 482 -3.98 12.93 -17.17
N PHE A 483 -5.15 12.32 -17.39
CA PHE A 483 -5.59 11.17 -16.62
C PHE A 483 -4.58 10.01 -16.76
N LEU A 484 -4.51 9.19 -15.72
CA LEU A 484 -3.71 7.98 -15.64
C LEU A 484 -4.62 6.78 -15.42
N SER A 485 -4.23 5.60 -15.92
CA SER A 485 -5.04 4.40 -15.70
C SER A 485 -5.19 4.13 -14.19
N GLY A 486 -6.44 3.96 -13.73
CA GLY A 486 -6.75 3.93 -12.30
C GLY A 486 -8.23 3.67 -11.98
N GLU A 487 -8.51 3.28 -10.74
CA GLU A 487 -9.86 2.92 -10.30
C GLU A 487 -10.75 4.16 -10.15
N ALA A 488 -11.96 4.08 -10.69
CA ALA A 488 -12.98 5.11 -10.61
C ALA A 488 -14.20 4.61 -9.81
N ASN A 489 -14.56 5.33 -8.74
CA ASN A 489 -15.86 5.21 -8.08
C ASN A 489 -16.90 5.97 -8.91
N LEU A 490 -18.01 5.32 -9.21
CA LEU A 490 -19.03 5.85 -10.10
C LEU A 490 -20.29 6.23 -9.32
N PHE A 491 -20.83 7.41 -9.62
CA PHE A 491 -22.07 7.92 -9.06
C PHE A 491 -22.99 8.43 -10.18
N PHE A 492 -24.24 8.00 -10.15
CA PHE A 492 -25.30 8.48 -11.05
C PHE A 492 -26.54 8.86 -10.23
N GLU A 493 -27.17 9.99 -10.54
CA GLU A 493 -28.32 10.54 -9.78
C GLU A 493 -28.05 10.61 -8.25
N GLY A 494 -26.80 10.91 -7.86
CA GLY A 494 -26.36 10.97 -6.46
C GLY A 494 -26.14 9.62 -5.78
N THR A 495 -26.39 8.50 -6.45
CA THR A 495 -26.25 7.13 -5.91
C THR A 495 -24.94 6.50 -6.37
N PHE A 496 -24.24 5.81 -5.47
CA PHE A 496 -23.08 4.98 -5.85
C PHE A 496 -23.54 3.75 -6.64
N ILE A 497 -23.09 3.64 -7.88
CA ILE A 497 -23.55 2.62 -8.85
C ILE A 497 -22.49 1.53 -9.09
N GLY A 498 -21.24 1.75 -8.70
CA GLY A 498 -20.19 0.74 -8.79
C GLY A 498 -18.79 1.33 -8.97
N LYS A 499 -17.88 0.48 -9.45
CA LYS A 499 -16.51 0.84 -9.79
C LYS A 499 -16.24 0.53 -11.26
N SER A 500 -15.36 1.31 -11.87
CA SER A 500 -14.81 1.06 -13.19
C SER A 500 -13.31 1.38 -13.20
N LEU A 501 -12.66 1.11 -14.33
CA LEU A 501 -11.26 1.42 -14.57
C LEU A 501 -11.20 2.49 -15.65
N ILE A 502 -10.59 3.64 -15.36
CA ILE A 502 -10.08 4.48 -16.44
C ILE A 502 -8.86 3.73 -16.99
N ASP A 503 -8.84 3.46 -18.29
CA ASP A 503 -7.63 2.99 -18.98
C ASP A 503 -7.27 3.96 -20.10
N VAL A 504 -6.10 4.60 -19.95
CA VAL A 504 -5.60 5.61 -20.89
C VAL A 504 -4.69 5.03 -21.97
N ASN A 505 -4.44 3.70 -21.93
CA ASN A 505 -3.63 3.00 -22.93
C ASN A 505 -4.45 2.51 -24.14
N ALA A 506 -5.79 2.61 -24.07
CA ALA A 506 -6.66 2.31 -25.20
C ALA A 506 -6.39 3.32 -26.32
N THR A 507 -6.20 2.85 -27.56
CA THR A 507 -5.90 3.67 -28.75
C THR A 507 -7.11 4.44 -29.28
N ASN A 508 -7.98 4.91 -28.39
CA ASN A 508 -9.30 5.40 -28.71
C ASN A 508 -9.43 6.85 -28.22
N ASP A 509 -9.74 7.78 -29.12
CA ASP A 509 -9.87 9.20 -28.77
C ASP A 509 -11.02 9.46 -27.77
N THR A 510 -11.93 8.51 -27.61
CA THR A 510 -13.06 8.58 -26.69
C THR A 510 -12.90 7.63 -25.50
N LEU A 511 -12.83 8.20 -24.30
CA LEU A 511 -12.90 7.47 -23.03
C LEU A 511 -14.36 7.12 -22.73
N ASN A 512 -14.65 5.82 -22.65
CA ASN A 512 -15.98 5.28 -22.37
C ASN A 512 -16.08 4.85 -20.90
N LEU A 513 -17.03 5.42 -20.17
CA LEU A 513 -17.30 5.14 -18.77
C LEU A 513 -18.67 4.48 -18.63
N SER A 514 -18.71 3.22 -18.19
CA SER A 514 -19.98 2.54 -17.91
C SER A 514 -20.58 3.07 -16.62
N LEU A 515 -21.77 3.66 -16.67
CA LEU A 515 -22.55 4.17 -15.54
C LEU A 515 -23.56 3.13 -15.00
N GLY A 516 -23.25 1.84 -15.17
CA GLY A 516 -24.06 0.74 -14.63
C GLY A 516 -25.27 0.35 -15.50
N VAL A 517 -26.03 -0.63 -15.01
CA VAL A 517 -27.11 -1.30 -15.75
C VAL A 517 -28.47 -0.65 -15.48
N ASP A 518 -29.20 -0.29 -16.54
CA ASP A 518 -30.58 0.23 -16.44
C ASP A 518 -31.60 -0.87 -16.77
N LYS A 519 -32.18 -1.45 -15.72
CA LYS A 519 -33.16 -2.54 -15.82
C LYS A 519 -34.50 -2.14 -16.46
N ASN A 520 -34.69 -0.86 -16.79
CA ASN A 520 -35.87 -0.38 -17.51
C ASN A 520 -35.72 -0.52 -19.04
N ILE A 521 -34.54 -0.85 -19.56
CA ILE A 521 -34.37 -1.26 -20.95
C ILE A 521 -34.11 -2.77 -20.96
N ILE A 522 -35.05 -3.53 -21.51
CA ILE A 522 -34.96 -4.99 -21.54
C ILE A 522 -34.45 -5.41 -22.92
N VAL A 523 -33.33 -6.14 -22.95
CA VAL A 523 -32.85 -6.82 -24.15
C VAL A 523 -32.85 -8.32 -23.91
N THR A 524 -33.18 -9.09 -24.95
CA THR A 524 -33.15 -10.55 -24.95
C THR A 524 -32.52 -11.04 -26.25
N ARG A 525 -31.80 -12.17 -26.22
CA ARG A 525 -31.25 -12.85 -27.41
C ARG A 525 -31.70 -14.30 -27.39
N THR A 526 -32.44 -14.71 -28.41
CA THR A 526 -33.07 -16.04 -28.45
C THR A 526 -32.76 -16.75 -29.77
N LEU A 527 -32.41 -18.03 -29.69
CA LEU A 527 -32.21 -18.88 -30.87
C LEU A 527 -33.58 -19.32 -31.38
N GLN A 528 -34.01 -18.77 -32.52
CA GLN A 528 -35.29 -19.11 -33.16
C GLN A 528 -35.18 -20.39 -33.99
N LYS A 529 -34.01 -20.64 -34.58
CA LYS A 529 -33.76 -21.83 -35.40
C LYS A 529 -32.31 -22.26 -35.33
N ASP A 530 -32.13 -23.53 -35.04
CA ASP A 530 -30.89 -24.27 -35.27
C ASP A 530 -31.18 -25.37 -36.31
N LEU A 531 -30.53 -25.31 -37.47
CA LEU A 531 -30.61 -26.37 -38.48
C LEU A 531 -29.22 -26.79 -38.92
N THR A 532 -28.96 -28.10 -38.83
CA THR A 532 -27.86 -28.76 -39.53
C THR A 532 -28.40 -29.52 -40.74
N GLU A 533 -28.08 -29.05 -41.95
CA GLU A 533 -28.40 -29.76 -43.19
C GLU A 533 -27.23 -30.66 -43.61
N LYS A 534 -27.46 -31.98 -43.57
CA LYS A 534 -26.57 -33.00 -44.12
C LYS A 534 -27.09 -33.45 -45.48
N GLN A 535 -26.79 -32.69 -46.55
CA GLN A 535 -27.10 -33.16 -47.91
C GLN A 535 -26.38 -34.49 -48.19
N ALA A 536 -27.12 -35.50 -48.64
CA ALA A 536 -26.62 -36.88 -48.76
C ALA A 536 -25.44 -37.02 -49.74
N LEU A 537 -25.39 -36.18 -50.79
CA LEU A 537 -24.38 -36.23 -51.86
C LEU A 537 -23.34 -35.09 -51.81
N SER A 538 -23.43 -34.14 -50.86
CA SER A 538 -22.45 -33.05 -50.73
C SER A 538 -21.29 -33.45 -49.83
N SER A 539 -20.05 -33.04 -50.14
CA SER A 539 -18.90 -33.17 -49.23
C SER A 539 -18.94 -32.20 -48.04
N ASN A 540 -19.82 -31.20 -48.10
CA ASN A 540 -19.96 -30.14 -47.11
C ASN A 540 -21.18 -30.35 -46.19
N ARG A 541 -21.07 -29.85 -44.97
CA ARG A 541 -22.12 -29.65 -43.97
C ARG A 541 -22.53 -28.18 -43.99
N LYS A 542 -23.83 -27.91 -43.84
CA LYS A 542 -24.38 -26.57 -43.71
C LYS A 542 -25.05 -26.43 -42.35
N GLU A 543 -24.71 -25.39 -41.61
CA GLU A 543 -25.37 -25.04 -40.35
C GLU A 543 -25.95 -23.64 -40.43
N THR A 544 -27.23 -23.49 -40.09
CA THR A 544 -27.93 -22.20 -40.10
C THR A 544 -28.27 -21.83 -38.67
N ARG A 545 -27.90 -20.61 -38.27
CA ARG A 545 -28.30 -19.99 -37.00
C ARG A 545 -29.23 -18.81 -37.30
N ASP A 546 -30.31 -18.72 -36.54
CA ASP A 546 -31.35 -17.70 -36.68
C ASP A 546 -31.66 -17.12 -35.31
N TRP A 547 -31.10 -15.96 -35.01
CA TRP A 547 -31.19 -15.28 -33.71
C TRP A 547 -32.20 -14.14 -33.79
N LEU A 548 -33.05 -14.03 -32.76
CA LEU A 548 -33.94 -12.89 -32.55
C LEU A 548 -33.51 -12.14 -31.29
N ILE A 549 -33.20 -10.86 -31.49
CA ILE A 549 -32.99 -9.89 -30.41
C ILE A 549 -34.29 -9.07 -30.27
N SER A 550 -34.91 -9.08 -29.09
CA SER A 550 -36.00 -8.15 -28.74
C SER A 550 -35.50 -7.14 -27.72
N ILE A 551 -35.84 -5.87 -27.95
CA ILE A 551 -35.39 -4.69 -27.24
C ILE A 551 -36.64 -3.90 -26.84
N LYS A 552 -36.84 -3.64 -25.55
CA LYS A 552 -38.00 -2.88 -25.06
C LYS A 552 -37.58 -1.76 -24.11
N ASN A 553 -37.93 -0.52 -24.44
CA ASN A 553 -37.75 0.62 -23.56
C ASN A 553 -38.97 0.76 -22.63
N ARG A 554 -38.81 0.56 -21.33
CA ARG A 554 -39.87 0.77 -20.33
C ARG A 554 -39.76 2.11 -19.61
N LYS A 555 -38.80 2.97 -19.96
CA LYS A 555 -38.68 4.33 -19.41
C LYS A 555 -39.78 5.23 -19.99
N SER A 556 -40.02 6.36 -19.34
CA SER A 556 -40.95 7.42 -19.77
C SER A 556 -40.39 8.32 -20.89
N GLN A 557 -39.13 8.12 -21.28
CA GLN A 557 -38.37 8.97 -22.21
C GLN A 557 -37.75 8.12 -23.34
N PRO A 558 -37.51 8.70 -24.53
CA PRO A 558 -36.75 8.02 -25.58
C PRO A 558 -35.32 7.72 -25.12
N VAL A 559 -34.71 6.71 -25.75
CA VAL A 559 -33.32 6.29 -25.46
C VAL A 559 -32.55 6.07 -26.75
N ASP A 560 -31.30 6.54 -26.77
CA ASP A 560 -30.32 6.21 -27.80
C ASP A 560 -29.51 4.98 -27.36
N LEU A 561 -29.61 3.91 -28.13
CA LEU A 561 -29.12 2.58 -27.81
C LEU A 561 -28.22 2.04 -28.95
N LEU A 562 -27.01 1.63 -28.59
CA LEU A 562 -26.11 0.86 -29.43
C LEU A 562 -26.22 -0.63 -29.06
N ILE A 563 -26.72 -1.45 -29.97
CA ILE A 563 -26.65 -2.92 -29.87
C ILE A 563 -25.50 -3.43 -30.72
N GLU A 564 -24.66 -4.29 -30.15
CA GLU A 564 -23.65 -5.04 -30.90
C GLU A 564 -23.85 -6.55 -30.77
N ASP A 565 -23.71 -7.26 -31.88
CA ASP A 565 -23.64 -8.72 -31.95
C ASP A 565 -22.55 -9.12 -32.96
N GLN A 566 -22.46 -10.40 -33.33
CA GLN A 566 -21.41 -10.89 -34.21
C GLN A 566 -21.85 -12.05 -35.09
N ILE A 567 -21.52 -11.97 -36.38
CA ILE A 567 -21.54 -13.09 -37.33
C ILE A 567 -20.11 -13.68 -37.40
N PRO A 568 -19.92 -15.01 -37.43
CA PRO A 568 -18.58 -15.59 -37.53
C PRO A 568 -17.85 -15.16 -38.80
N VAL A 569 -16.54 -14.89 -38.69
CA VAL A 569 -15.64 -14.69 -39.83
C VAL A 569 -14.78 -15.92 -40.06
N SER A 570 -14.52 -16.24 -41.31
CA SER A 570 -13.68 -17.38 -41.68
C SER A 570 -12.22 -16.97 -41.88
N GLN A 571 -11.31 -17.68 -41.25
CA GLN A 571 -9.86 -17.61 -41.51
C GLN A 571 -9.39 -18.76 -42.42
N ASN A 572 -10.29 -19.60 -42.92
CA ASN A 572 -9.96 -20.79 -43.71
C ASN A 572 -10.77 -20.83 -45.01
N SER A 573 -10.11 -20.92 -46.16
CA SER A 573 -10.76 -20.93 -47.48
C SER A 573 -11.76 -22.07 -47.70
N GLY A 574 -11.74 -23.12 -46.87
CA GLY A 574 -12.72 -24.21 -46.88
C GLY A 574 -13.99 -23.93 -46.06
N ILE A 575 -14.07 -22.84 -45.30
CA ILE A 575 -15.25 -22.44 -44.52
C ILE A 575 -15.84 -21.17 -45.13
N GLU A 576 -17.07 -21.27 -45.62
CA GLU A 576 -17.86 -20.16 -46.17
C GLU A 576 -18.90 -19.71 -45.14
N VAL A 577 -19.05 -18.40 -44.95
CA VAL A 577 -20.13 -17.81 -44.12
C VAL A 577 -21.01 -16.95 -45.00
N ASP A 578 -22.30 -17.29 -45.03
CA ASP A 578 -23.36 -16.63 -45.80
C ASP A 578 -24.25 -15.81 -44.86
N GLN A 579 -24.30 -14.50 -45.08
CA GLN A 579 -25.12 -13.54 -44.32
C GLN A 579 -26.50 -13.44 -44.97
N GLN A 580 -27.55 -13.92 -44.29
CA GLN A 580 -28.90 -14.03 -44.87
C GLN A 580 -29.87 -12.95 -44.39
N GLU A 581 -29.78 -12.53 -43.13
CA GLU A 581 -30.60 -11.45 -42.57
C GLU A 581 -29.82 -10.75 -41.46
N VAL A 582 -29.89 -9.43 -41.40
CA VAL A 582 -29.24 -8.60 -40.36
C VAL A 582 -30.09 -7.41 -39.92
N SER A 583 -31.32 -7.24 -40.41
CA SER A 583 -32.24 -6.15 -40.00
C SER A 583 -31.62 -4.73 -40.12
N GLY A 584 -30.79 -4.52 -41.13
CA GLY A 584 -30.12 -3.23 -41.39
C GLY A 584 -28.88 -2.92 -40.52
N GLY A 585 -28.37 -3.89 -39.75
CA GLY A 585 -27.14 -3.71 -38.96
C GLY A 585 -25.90 -3.44 -39.82
N LYS A 586 -24.98 -2.61 -39.32
CA LYS A 586 -23.70 -2.34 -39.99
C LYS A 586 -22.71 -3.44 -39.65
N LEU A 587 -22.31 -4.24 -40.65
CA LEU A 587 -21.34 -5.33 -40.50
C LEU A 587 -19.92 -4.86 -40.82
N ASP A 588 -19.01 -5.02 -39.87
CA ASP A 588 -17.58 -5.09 -40.10
C ASP A 588 -17.23 -6.51 -40.60
N LYS A 589 -16.67 -6.60 -41.81
CA LYS A 589 -16.35 -7.87 -42.47
C LYS A 589 -15.06 -8.53 -41.98
N GLU A 590 -14.17 -7.77 -41.33
CA GLU A 590 -12.90 -8.29 -40.82
C GLU A 590 -13.08 -8.91 -39.42
N THR A 591 -13.87 -8.25 -38.56
CA THR A 591 -14.13 -8.71 -37.18
C THR A 591 -15.43 -9.52 -37.04
N GLY A 592 -16.32 -9.43 -38.04
CA GLY A 592 -17.67 -10.01 -37.99
C GLY A 592 -18.65 -9.22 -37.11
N LYS A 593 -18.24 -8.08 -36.57
CA LYS A 593 -19.04 -7.29 -35.63
C LYS A 593 -20.20 -6.59 -36.33
N LEU A 594 -21.39 -6.70 -35.74
CA LEU A 594 -22.64 -6.20 -36.30
C LEU A 594 -23.25 -5.16 -35.34
N SER A 595 -23.27 -3.89 -35.73
CA SER A 595 -23.65 -2.77 -34.87
C SER A 595 -24.96 -2.10 -35.33
N TYR A 596 -25.83 -1.76 -34.36
CA TYR A 596 -27.11 -1.10 -34.57
C TYR A 596 -27.23 0.15 -33.68
N ALA A 597 -27.30 1.33 -34.28
CA ALA A 597 -27.68 2.56 -33.58
C ALA A 597 -29.20 2.73 -33.67
N ILE A 598 -29.87 2.79 -32.52
CA ILE A 598 -31.34 2.78 -32.41
C ILE A 598 -31.77 3.90 -31.48
N ASN A 599 -32.56 4.85 -31.98
CA ASN A 599 -33.39 5.69 -31.13
C ASN A 599 -34.72 4.96 -30.90
N LEU A 600 -35.08 4.72 -29.63
CA LEU A 600 -36.26 3.95 -29.24
C LEU A 600 -37.12 4.78 -28.29
N ASN A 601 -38.37 5.08 -28.68
CA ASN A 601 -39.24 5.94 -27.87
C ASN A 601 -39.63 5.28 -26.54
N SER A 602 -40.22 6.08 -25.66
CA SER A 602 -40.88 5.63 -24.43
C SER A 602 -41.90 4.51 -24.71
N GLN A 603 -41.82 3.40 -23.97
CA GLN A 603 -42.68 2.20 -24.07
C GLN A 603 -42.58 1.36 -25.37
N ASP A 604 -41.79 1.78 -26.37
CA ASP A 604 -41.64 1.05 -27.64
C ASP A 604 -40.84 -0.26 -27.52
N GLU A 605 -41.09 -1.17 -28.46
CA GLU A 605 -40.31 -2.41 -28.68
C GLU A 605 -39.74 -2.45 -30.11
N LYS A 606 -38.48 -2.86 -30.24
CA LYS A 606 -37.80 -3.16 -31.51
C LYS A 606 -37.34 -4.61 -31.53
N LYS A 607 -37.50 -5.27 -32.68
CA LYS A 607 -36.97 -6.62 -32.93
C LYS A 607 -35.93 -6.56 -34.04
N LEU A 608 -34.81 -7.25 -33.82
CA LEU A 608 -33.73 -7.44 -34.79
C LEU A 608 -33.54 -8.93 -35.00
N ARG A 609 -33.42 -9.36 -36.25
CA ARG A 609 -33.12 -10.73 -36.64
C ARG A 609 -31.73 -10.79 -37.26
N ILE A 610 -30.94 -11.76 -36.82
CA ILE A 610 -29.60 -12.06 -37.33
C ILE A 610 -29.61 -13.52 -37.78
N LYS A 611 -29.48 -13.75 -39.08
CA LYS A 611 -29.49 -15.08 -39.69
C LYS A 611 -28.26 -15.26 -40.57
N TYR A 612 -27.50 -16.31 -40.30
CA TYR A 612 -26.34 -16.70 -41.09
C TYR A 612 -26.29 -18.22 -41.31
N GLN A 613 -25.63 -18.62 -42.39
CA GLN A 613 -25.36 -20.02 -42.71
C GLN A 613 -23.84 -20.22 -42.83
N VAL A 614 -23.29 -21.20 -42.11
CA VAL A 614 -21.89 -21.60 -42.23
C VAL A 614 -21.83 -22.91 -43.01
N LYS A 615 -21.01 -22.96 -44.06
CA LYS A 615 -20.77 -24.14 -44.90
C LYS A 615 -19.31 -24.57 -44.76
N TYR A 616 -19.07 -25.83 -44.42
CA TYR A 616 -17.73 -26.36 -44.15
C TYR A 616 -17.63 -27.87 -44.45
N PRO A 617 -16.42 -28.47 -44.59
CA PRO A 617 -16.26 -29.88 -44.93
C PRO A 617 -16.78 -30.82 -43.84
N LYS A 618 -17.47 -31.92 -44.21
CA LYS A 618 -18.08 -32.84 -43.24
C LYS A 618 -17.12 -33.44 -42.20
N ASN A 619 -15.84 -33.53 -42.53
CA ASN A 619 -14.81 -34.15 -41.67
C ASN A 619 -14.04 -33.13 -40.81
N SER A 620 -14.38 -31.84 -40.82
CA SER A 620 -13.74 -30.84 -39.95
C SER A 620 -14.53 -30.58 -38.67
N GLY A 621 -13.81 -30.46 -37.55
CA GLY A 621 -14.37 -30.18 -36.22
C GLY A 621 -14.72 -28.71 -36.01
N VAL A 622 -15.61 -28.16 -36.83
CA VAL A 622 -16.07 -26.76 -36.71
C VAL A 622 -17.22 -26.67 -35.71
N ILE A 623 -17.09 -25.77 -34.73
CA ILE A 623 -18.15 -25.43 -33.76
C ILE A 623 -18.74 -24.08 -34.16
N VAL A 624 -20.02 -24.07 -34.56
CA VAL A 624 -20.75 -22.84 -34.88
C VAL A 624 -21.55 -22.42 -33.64
N GLN A 625 -21.07 -21.39 -32.95
CA GLN A 625 -21.76 -20.76 -31.80
C GLN A 625 -22.80 -19.71 -32.25
#